data_AF-A0AAV5WQS3-F1
#
_entry.id   AF-A0AAV5WQS3-F1
#
_cell.length_a   1.000
_cell.length_b   1.000
_cell.length_c   1.000
_cell.angle_alpha   90.00
_cell.angle_beta   90.00
_cell.angle_gamma   90.00
#
_symmetry.space_group_name_H-M   'P 1'
#
loop_
_entity.id
_entity.type
_entity.pdbx_description
1 polymer ?
#
loop_
_entity_poly.entity_id
_entity_poly.type
_entity_poly.pdbx_seq_one_letter_code
_entity_poly.pdbx_strand_id
1 'polypeptide(L)'
;SFLFFLLIMSVADAVGKVLRPRSEWAKDVIDDSPLTKELILEGLIRKPAIGHPRVTCLTRIKGQAPVLEECIAVPYRSERSVACFTVWDNNGDSVQQGCLRVQDISLRDQCKKTVCVVDPMVPRVQNMNFCCCFGDKCNAVYSN
;
A
#
# COMPACT_ATOMS: atom_id res chain seq x y z
N SER A 1 -9.46 75.83 17.79
CA SER A 1 -8.37 74.99 18.33
C SER A 1 -8.96 73.64 18.69
N PHE A 2 -9.30 72.75 17.75
CA PHE A 2 -8.52 72.16 16.65
C PHE A 2 -7.27 71.44 17.16
N LEU A 3 -7.27 70.12 16.95
CA LEU A 3 -6.18 69.14 17.12
C LEU A 3 -5.70 68.86 18.55
N PHE A 4 -6.27 67.86 19.22
CA PHE A 4 -5.53 67.03 20.19
C PHE A 4 -6.29 65.75 20.58
N PHE A 5 -6.92 65.02 19.63
CA PHE A 5 -7.60 63.75 19.94
C PHE A 5 -7.55 62.69 18.83
N LEU A 6 -6.55 62.72 17.94
CA LEU A 6 -6.35 61.71 16.89
C LEU A 6 -4.90 61.23 16.85
N LEU A 7 -4.51 60.52 17.90
CA LEU A 7 -3.36 59.63 18.05
C LEU A 7 -3.88 58.65 19.12
N ILE A 8 -4.40 57.46 18.84
CA ILE A 8 -3.69 56.26 18.40
C ILE A 8 -4.80 55.27 17.99
N MET A 9 -5.26 55.27 16.73
CA MET A 9 -6.10 54.19 16.18
C MET A 9 -5.73 53.95 14.72
N SER A 10 -4.47 53.60 14.46
CA SER A 10 -4.05 53.19 13.11
C SER A 10 -2.83 52.26 13.11
N VAL A 11 -2.81 51.25 13.99
CA VAL A 11 -1.88 50.10 13.87
C VAL A 11 -2.49 48.78 14.40
N ALA A 12 -3.83 48.65 14.42
CA ALA A 12 -4.48 47.42 14.89
C ALA A 12 -5.00 46.50 13.78
N ASP A 13 -5.03 46.94 12.52
CA ASP A 13 -5.67 46.18 11.42
C ASP A 13 -4.69 45.55 10.41
N ALA A 14 -3.38 45.57 10.68
CA ALA A 14 -2.38 45.03 9.74
C ALA A 14 -1.44 43.97 10.34
N VAL A 15 -1.72 43.44 11.54
CA VAL A 15 -0.91 42.37 12.18
C VAL A 15 -1.80 41.23 12.72
N GLY A 16 -2.96 40.99 12.07
CA GLY A 16 -3.90 39.93 12.47
C GLY A 16 -3.92 38.70 11.57
N LYS A 17 -3.06 38.62 10.54
CA LYS A 17 -3.13 37.57 9.50
C LYS A 17 -1.82 36.79 9.27
N VAL A 18 -0.86 36.83 10.19
CA VAL A 18 0.43 36.12 10.02
C VAL A 18 0.82 35.29 11.25
N LEU A 19 -0.15 34.68 11.94
CA LEU A 19 0.15 33.59 12.88
C LEU A 19 -1.03 32.59 12.87
N ARG A 20 -1.17 31.82 11.78
CA ARG A 20 -1.81 30.50 11.92
C ARG A 20 -0.86 29.62 12.73
N PRO A 21 -1.30 29.00 13.82
CA PRO A 21 -0.44 28.12 14.61
C PRO A 21 0.11 27.00 13.73
N ARG A 22 1.44 26.90 13.68
CA ARG A 22 2.25 25.93 12.91
C ARG A 22 2.17 24.50 13.48
N SER A 23 1.20 24.18 14.34
CA SER A 23 1.08 22.89 15.04
C SER A 23 0.04 21.94 14.44
N GLU A 24 -0.58 22.28 13.31
CA GLU A 24 -1.64 21.47 12.68
C GLU A 24 -1.19 20.74 11.40
N TRP A 25 0.13 20.59 11.20
CA TRP A 25 0.73 19.77 10.12
C TRP A 25 1.14 18.37 10.59
N ALA A 26 0.64 17.91 11.73
CA ALA A 26 1.09 16.68 12.39
C ALA A 26 -0.07 15.74 12.67
N LYS A 27 -0.71 15.29 11.58
CA LYS A 27 -1.40 14.02 11.41
C LYS A 27 -1.87 14.04 9.96
N ASP A 28 -0.96 13.78 9.03
CA ASP A 28 -1.41 13.23 7.74
C ASP A 28 -2.16 11.96 8.11
N VAL A 29 -3.50 12.07 8.16
CA VAL A 29 -4.38 10.92 8.27
C VAL A 29 -4.20 10.22 6.95
N ILE A 30 -3.22 9.32 6.94
CA ILE A 30 -2.99 8.36 5.90
C ILE A 30 -4.27 7.53 5.83
N ASP A 31 -5.14 7.86 4.88
CA ASP A 31 -6.34 7.09 4.66
C ASP A 31 -5.99 5.85 3.84
N ASP A 32 -6.25 4.68 4.42
CA ASP A 32 -6.04 3.41 3.74
C ASP A 32 -6.98 3.33 2.53
N SER A 33 -6.50 2.74 1.45
CA SER A 33 -7.31 2.55 0.24
C SER A 33 -8.52 1.64 0.53
N PRO A 34 -9.62 1.73 -0.25
CA PRO A 34 -10.80 0.91 -0.04
C PRO A 34 -10.49 -0.59 -0.01
N LEU A 35 -9.62 -1.08 -0.91
CA LEU A 35 -9.19 -2.48 -0.91
C LEU A 35 -8.37 -2.82 0.34
N THR A 36 -7.46 -1.94 0.75
CA THR A 36 -6.65 -2.15 1.95
C THR A 36 -7.53 -2.31 3.19
N LYS A 37 -8.56 -1.47 3.33
CA LYS A 37 -9.56 -1.56 4.41
C LYS A 37 -10.31 -2.89 4.40
N GLU A 38 -10.79 -3.34 3.23
CA GLU A 38 -11.43 -4.66 3.08
C GLU A 38 -10.51 -5.78 3.54
N LEU A 39 -9.27 -5.82 3.04
CA LEU A 39 -8.32 -6.87 3.35
C LEU A 39 -7.89 -6.89 4.81
N ILE A 40 -7.87 -5.74 5.48
CA ILE A 40 -7.66 -5.66 6.94
C ILE A 40 -8.84 -6.28 7.68
N LEU A 41 -10.08 -5.95 7.31
CA LEU A 41 -11.30 -6.49 7.93
C LEU A 41 -11.38 -8.02 7.79
N GLU A 42 -10.90 -8.56 6.66
CA GLU A 42 -10.84 -9.99 6.40
C GLU A 42 -9.63 -10.69 7.04
N GLY A 43 -8.74 -9.94 7.70
CA GLY A 43 -7.53 -10.49 8.32
C GLY A 43 -6.45 -10.95 7.33
N LEU A 44 -6.53 -10.51 6.06
CA LEU A 44 -5.56 -10.82 5.01
C LEU A 44 -4.37 -9.86 5.00
N ILE A 45 -4.54 -8.66 5.58
CA ILE A 45 -3.47 -7.68 5.81
C ILE A 45 -3.47 -7.30 7.28
N ARG A 46 -2.27 -7.22 7.88
CA ARG A 46 -2.08 -6.82 9.27
C ARG A 46 -1.98 -5.29 9.34
N LYS A 47 -2.83 -4.65 10.15
CA LYS A 47 -2.71 -3.22 10.48
C LYS A 47 -2.05 -3.05 11.85
N PRO A 48 -0.80 -2.56 11.94
CA PRO A 48 -0.17 -2.26 13.22
C PRO A 48 -0.82 -1.05 13.90
N ALA A 49 -0.66 -0.90 15.21
CA ALA A 49 -1.15 0.26 15.96
C ALA A 49 -0.51 1.58 15.48
N ILE A 50 0.74 1.50 15.02
CA ILE A 50 1.49 2.62 14.45
C ILE A 50 2.11 2.11 13.15
N GLY A 51 1.93 2.87 12.07
CA GLY A 51 2.51 2.58 10.75
C GLY A 51 1.47 2.12 9.73
N HIS A 52 1.99 1.54 8.65
CA HIS A 52 1.19 1.16 7.48
C HIS A 52 0.73 -0.29 7.54
N PRO A 53 -0.42 -0.62 6.90
CA PRO A 53 -0.83 -2.00 6.71
C PRO A 53 0.23 -2.81 5.99
N ARG A 54 0.38 -4.08 6.37
CA ARG A 54 1.48 -4.94 5.90
C ARG A 54 1.07 -6.41 5.81
N VAL A 55 1.73 -7.13 4.92
CA VAL A 55 1.62 -8.58 4.73
C VAL A 55 3.01 -9.18 4.63
N THR A 56 3.22 -10.39 5.12
CA THR A 56 4.49 -11.11 4.95
C THR A 56 4.39 -12.01 3.73
N CYS A 57 5.29 -11.87 2.76
CA CYS A 57 5.36 -12.76 1.59
C CYS A 57 6.61 -13.63 1.64
N LEU A 58 6.55 -14.79 0.97
CA LEU A 58 7.76 -15.52 0.64
C LEU A 58 8.43 -14.80 -0.54
N THR A 59 9.71 -14.48 -0.40
CA THR A 59 10.51 -13.85 -1.46
C THR A 59 11.62 -14.82 -1.84
N ARG A 60 11.73 -15.10 -3.15
CA ARG A 60 12.77 -15.95 -3.70
C ARG A 60 13.44 -15.22 -4.86
N ILE A 61 14.75 -15.01 -4.68
CA ILE A 61 15.64 -14.45 -5.70
C ILE A 61 16.52 -15.61 -6.19
N LYS A 62 16.77 -15.66 -7.51
CA LYS A 62 17.57 -16.71 -8.13
C LYS A 62 18.94 -16.83 -7.43
N GLY A 63 19.29 -18.05 -7.01
CA GLY A 63 20.56 -18.34 -6.34
C GLY A 63 20.58 -18.02 -4.84
N GLN A 64 19.45 -17.62 -4.25
CA GLN A 64 19.34 -17.33 -2.82
C GLN A 64 18.32 -18.25 -2.15
N ALA A 65 18.54 -18.52 -0.86
CA ALA A 65 17.54 -19.16 -0.05
C ALA A 65 16.27 -18.29 0.02
N PRO A 66 15.07 -18.89 0.02
CA PRO A 66 13.84 -18.13 0.18
C PRO A 66 13.83 -17.43 1.55
N VAL A 67 13.41 -16.17 1.56
CA VAL A 67 13.31 -15.33 2.76
C VAL A 67 11.88 -14.85 2.94
N LEU A 68 11.51 -14.50 4.17
CA LEU A 68 10.24 -13.84 4.44
C LEU A 68 10.45 -12.32 4.35
N GLU A 69 9.72 -11.67 3.44
CA GLU A 69 9.74 -10.22 3.26
C GLU A 69 8.45 -9.62 3.83
N GLU A 70 8.58 -8.50 4.54
CA GLU A 70 7.43 -7.74 5.00
C GLU A 70 7.05 -6.65 3.98
N CYS A 71 5.91 -6.83 3.33
CA CYS A 71 5.40 -5.99 2.27
C CYS A 71 4.44 -4.94 2.84
N ILE A 72 4.82 -3.67 2.73
CA ILE A 72 4.02 -2.54 3.21
C ILE A 72 3.06 -2.04 2.11
N ALA A 73 1.79 -1.84 2.47
CA ALA A 73 0.82 -1.09 1.68
C ALA A 73 1.13 0.41 1.82
N VAL A 74 1.75 1.00 0.80
CA VAL A 74 2.13 2.42 0.83
C VAL A 74 0.98 3.25 0.25
N PRO A 75 0.39 4.16 1.04
CA PRO A 75 -0.61 5.10 0.56
C PRO A 75 0.13 6.22 -0.18
N TYR A 76 0.28 6.07 -1.49
CA TYR A 76 0.89 7.10 -2.33
C TYR A 76 -0.08 7.48 -3.42
N ARG A 77 -0.75 8.64 -3.29
CA ARG A 77 -1.63 9.42 -4.23
C ARG A 77 -2.63 8.67 -5.14
N SER A 78 -2.35 7.44 -5.51
CA SER A 78 -3.18 6.39 -6.06
C SER A 78 -3.48 5.36 -4.96
N GLU A 79 -4.74 4.95 -4.88
CA GLU A 79 -5.22 3.80 -4.10
C GLU A 79 -4.39 2.55 -4.43
N ARG A 80 -3.46 2.20 -3.52
CA ARG A 80 -2.57 1.04 -3.68
C ARG A 80 -2.62 0.20 -2.42
N SER A 81 -2.93 -1.07 -2.61
CA SER A 81 -2.78 -2.13 -1.64
C SER A 81 -1.53 -2.96 -1.96
N VAL A 82 -1.36 -4.06 -1.25
CA VAL A 82 -0.23 -4.97 -1.38
C VAL A 82 -0.72 -6.42 -1.43
N ALA A 83 -0.06 -7.23 -2.24
CA ALA A 83 -0.30 -8.66 -2.37
C ALA A 83 1.03 -9.41 -2.43
N CYS A 84 0.98 -10.73 -2.33
CA CYS A 84 2.11 -11.60 -2.66
C CYS A 84 1.95 -12.13 -4.09
N PHE A 85 3.06 -12.43 -4.77
CA PHE A 85 3.03 -13.05 -6.09
C PHE A 85 3.99 -14.24 -6.20
N THR A 86 3.73 -15.10 -7.17
CA THR A 86 4.64 -16.13 -7.65
C THR A 86 4.62 -16.17 -9.17
N VAL A 87 5.80 -16.27 -9.78
CA VAL A 87 6.02 -16.52 -11.21
C VAL A 87 6.88 -17.77 -11.33
N TRP A 88 6.52 -18.69 -12.21
CA TRP A 88 7.30 -19.89 -12.49
C TRP A 88 7.14 -20.37 -13.93
N ASP A 89 8.12 -21.11 -14.44
CA ASP A 89 7.99 -21.81 -15.72
C ASP A 89 7.16 -23.11 -15.56
N ASN A 90 6.78 -23.76 -16.67
CA ASN A 90 6.02 -25.01 -16.62
C ASN A 90 6.75 -26.18 -15.94
N ASN A 91 8.07 -26.11 -15.78
CA ASN A 91 8.87 -27.13 -15.11
C ASN A 91 8.97 -26.89 -13.59
N GLY A 92 8.64 -25.68 -13.13
CA GLY A 92 8.82 -25.24 -11.74
C GLY A 92 10.26 -24.86 -11.40
N ASP A 93 11.15 -24.72 -12.39
CA ASP A 93 12.58 -24.48 -12.17
C ASP A 93 12.86 -22.99 -11.89
N SER A 94 12.22 -22.10 -12.64
CA SER A 94 12.46 -20.65 -12.56
C SER A 94 11.43 -19.94 -11.68
N VAL A 95 11.56 -20.08 -10.37
CA VAL A 95 10.61 -19.48 -9.41
C VAL A 95 11.07 -18.10 -8.95
N GLN A 96 10.23 -17.08 -9.19
CA GLN A 96 10.34 -15.76 -8.58
C GLN A 96 9.12 -15.47 -7.71
N GLN A 97 9.35 -15.04 -6.48
CA GLN A 97 8.29 -14.71 -5.52
C GLN A 97 8.60 -13.39 -4.83
N GLY A 98 7.56 -12.69 -4.38
CA GLY A 98 7.74 -11.51 -3.53
C GLY A 98 6.49 -10.65 -3.38
N CYS A 99 6.70 -9.36 -3.08
CA CYS A 99 5.64 -8.38 -2.91
C CYS A 99 5.17 -7.79 -4.25
N LEU A 100 3.85 -7.70 -4.43
CA LEU A 100 3.20 -6.98 -5.54
C LEU A 100 2.52 -5.71 -5.01
N ARG A 101 2.87 -4.55 -5.58
CA ARG A 101 2.33 -3.24 -5.20
C ARG A 101 1.86 -2.50 -6.45
N VAL A 102 0.57 -2.59 -6.77
CA VAL A 102 -0.05 -1.94 -7.93
C VAL A 102 -1.38 -1.29 -7.53
N GLN A 103 -2.12 -0.74 -8.49
CA GLN A 103 -3.42 -0.11 -8.23
C GLN A 103 -4.43 -1.11 -7.66
N ASP A 104 -5.30 -0.65 -6.76
CA ASP A 104 -6.34 -1.48 -6.12
C ASP A 104 -7.22 -2.23 -7.11
N ILE A 105 -7.63 -1.58 -8.19
CA ILE A 105 -8.48 -2.21 -9.22
C ILE A 105 -7.77 -3.42 -9.85
N SER A 106 -6.49 -3.28 -10.20
CA SER A 106 -5.70 -4.38 -10.76
C SER A 106 -5.49 -5.51 -9.76
N LEU A 107 -5.24 -5.18 -8.49
CA LEU A 107 -5.10 -6.19 -7.44
C LEU A 107 -6.41 -6.95 -7.20
N ARG A 108 -7.54 -6.25 -7.15
CA ARG A 108 -8.86 -6.86 -6.92
C ARG A 108 -9.23 -7.83 -8.04
N ASP A 109 -8.94 -7.47 -9.28
CA ASP A 109 -9.32 -8.28 -10.44
C ASP A 109 -8.40 -9.50 -10.63
N GLN A 110 -7.11 -9.36 -10.32
CA GLN A 110 -6.10 -10.38 -10.65
C GLN A 110 -5.75 -11.30 -9.48
N CYS A 111 -5.79 -10.81 -8.24
CA CYS A 111 -5.28 -11.57 -7.10
C CYS A 111 -6.41 -12.29 -6.36
N LYS A 112 -6.15 -13.55 -6.00
CA LYS A 112 -7.11 -14.37 -5.24
C LYS A 112 -6.91 -14.16 -3.74
N LYS A 113 -7.96 -14.43 -2.95
CA LYS A 113 -7.84 -14.43 -1.49
C LYS A 113 -7.19 -15.76 -1.06
N THR A 114 -6.22 -15.68 -0.16
CA THR A 114 -5.54 -16.80 0.56
C THR A 114 -4.78 -17.84 -0.27
N VAL A 115 -5.05 -18.01 -1.56
CA VAL A 115 -4.42 -19.02 -2.42
C VAL A 115 -3.76 -18.41 -3.65
N CYS A 116 -2.60 -18.92 -4.04
CA CYS A 116 -1.91 -18.51 -5.26
C CYS A 116 -2.13 -19.55 -6.36
N VAL A 117 -3.17 -19.34 -7.17
CA VAL A 117 -3.54 -20.24 -8.28
C VAL A 117 -3.55 -19.46 -9.58
N VAL A 118 -3.05 -20.05 -10.66
CA VAL A 118 -3.10 -19.45 -12.00
C VAL A 118 -4.56 -19.25 -12.40
N ASP A 119 -4.89 -18.05 -12.89
CA ASP A 119 -6.22 -17.83 -13.45
C ASP A 119 -6.32 -18.51 -14.82
N PRO A 120 -7.22 -19.50 -15.01
CA PRO A 120 -7.33 -20.22 -16.28
C PRO A 120 -7.81 -19.32 -17.43
N MET A 121 -8.39 -18.15 -17.14
CA MET A 121 -8.86 -17.20 -18.14
C MET A 121 -7.74 -16.28 -18.66
N VAL A 122 -6.59 -16.22 -17.97
CA VAL A 122 -5.47 -15.36 -18.38
C VAL A 122 -4.55 -16.13 -19.32
N PRO A 123 -4.34 -15.67 -20.56
CA PRO A 123 -3.42 -16.32 -21.50
C PRO A 123 -2.01 -16.40 -20.93
N ARG A 124 -1.40 -17.57 -20.97
CA ARG A 124 -0.02 -17.77 -20.52
C ARG A 124 0.94 -17.04 -21.46
N VAL A 125 1.70 -16.09 -20.92
CA VAL A 125 2.75 -15.40 -21.68
C VAL A 125 4.00 -16.26 -21.63
N GLN A 126 4.52 -16.66 -22.80
CA GLN A 126 5.84 -17.30 -22.92
C GLN A 126 6.07 -18.56 -22.05
N ASN A 127 5.05 -19.41 -21.86
CA ASN A 127 5.13 -20.60 -20.99
C ASN A 127 5.43 -20.29 -19.50
N MET A 128 5.15 -19.07 -19.07
CA MET A 128 5.24 -18.65 -17.68
C MET A 128 3.85 -18.69 -17.04
N ASN A 129 3.84 -19.19 -15.81
CA ASN A 129 2.70 -19.21 -14.92
C ASN A 129 2.84 -18.04 -13.93
N PHE A 130 1.73 -17.36 -13.66
CA PHE A 130 1.67 -16.25 -12.72
C PHE A 130 0.45 -16.40 -11.83
N CYS A 131 0.64 -16.19 -10.53
CA CYS A 131 -0.45 -16.00 -9.58
C CYS A 131 -0.09 -14.90 -8.60
N CYS A 132 -1.13 -14.25 -8.08
CA CYS A 132 -1.00 -13.37 -6.93
C CYS A 132 -2.14 -13.61 -5.94
N CYS A 133 -1.85 -13.32 -4.67
CA CYS A 133 -2.76 -13.62 -3.58
C CYS A 133 -2.64 -12.62 -2.42
N PHE A 134 -3.71 -12.53 -1.63
CA PHE A 134 -3.73 -11.78 -0.37
C PHE A 134 -3.59 -12.72 0.83
N GLY A 135 -2.86 -12.30 1.85
CA GLY A 135 -2.63 -13.07 3.07
C GLY A 135 -1.16 -13.35 3.35
N ASP A 136 -0.82 -13.49 4.64
CA ASP A 136 0.54 -13.83 5.05
C ASP A 136 0.98 -15.17 4.44
N LYS A 137 2.08 -15.14 3.70
CA LYS A 137 2.75 -16.28 3.05
C LYS A 137 1.84 -17.06 2.10
N CYS A 138 0.77 -16.44 1.59
CA CYS A 138 -0.16 -17.09 0.69
C CYS A 138 0.50 -17.58 -0.60
N ASN A 139 1.64 -16.97 -0.99
CA ASN A 139 2.40 -17.33 -2.17
C ASN A 139 3.40 -18.49 -1.95
N ALA A 140 3.52 -19.01 -0.72
CA ALA A 140 4.44 -20.11 -0.41
C ALA A 140 4.04 -21.42 -1.11
N VAL A 141 2.74 -21.64 -1.29
CA VAL A 141 2.18 -22.74 -2.07
C VAL A 141 1.50 -22.13 -3.28
N TYR A 142 1.86 -22.60 -4.46
CA TYR A 142 1.30 -22.12 -5.72
C TYR A 142 0.96 -23.31 -6.63
N SER A 143 -0.06 -23.15 -7.45
CA SER A 143 -0.48 -24.17 -8.40
C SER A 143 -1.03 -23.56 -9.68
N ASN A 144 -1.14 -24.43 -10.69
CA ASN A 144 -2.00 -24.17 -11.84
C ASN A 144 -3.47 -24.36 -11.48
#